data_AF-A0A3D2VRN6-F1
#
_entry.id   AF-A0A3D2VRN6-F1
#
_cell.length_a   1.000
_cell.length_b   1.000
_cell.length_c   1.000
_cell.angle_alpha   90.00
_cell.angle_beta   90.00
_cell.angle_gamma   90.00
#
_symmetry.space_group_name_H-M   'P 1'
#
loop_
_entity.id
_entity.type
_entity.pdbx_description
1 polymer ?
#
loop_
_entity_poly.entity_id
_entity_poly.type
_entity_poly.pdbx_seq_one_letter_code
_entity_poly.pdbx_strand_id
1 'polypeptide(L)'
;MNDRAKEAPESGRFAPHCLSIDLEVGIKDRRIHQFAGVRGDDGRAFIFDSGDLDVQLAKLDDFAEGCAFLLGHNLIAFDAPYLAAAKPDLRLLELPMVDTLLLNPLAFPRNPYHHLVKHYQDGQLKRGRLNDPQLDACLTLEVFRDQQNALRVLRQSAPDLLLAWHWLIAADGVTAGLNAFFMTVRRRSRPTEAEAQTAIERFLGGRGCLNHARAILAEAKQHPWALAYTLAWLSVAGGNSVMPPWVRHQFPEAGILVRRLRDTACGDSDCAWCRDRHSALKELKHWFPDIPSFRAEPAHSDGRPLQQCIVEAAMGGEHVLGILPTGTGKSLCYQLLARKALARRQKPLARRPR
;
A
#
# COMPACT_ATOMS: atom_id res chain seq x y z
N MET A 1 -17.95 27.92 -40.53
CA MET A 1 -16.60 27.33 -40.65
C MET A 1 -15.96 27.35 -39.28
N ASN A 2 -15.96 26.22 -38.59
CA ASN A 2 -14.97 25.88 -37.57
C ASN A 2 -15.16 24.40 -37.26
N ASP A 3 -14.49 23.59 -38.08
CA ASP A 3 -14.26 22.18 -37.85
C ASP A 3 -13.56 22.01 -36.50
N ARG A 4 -14.29 21.49 -35.50
CA ARG A 4 -13.66 20.84 -34.37
C ARG A 4 -13.27 19.45 -34.83
N ALA A 5 -12.00 19.32 -35.20
CA ALA A 5 -11.32 18.07 -35.42
C ALA A 5 -11.68 17.08 -34.30
N LYS A 6 -12.29 15.96 -34.69
CA LYS A 6 -12.35 14.76 -33.87
C LYS A 6 -10.90 14.35 -33.61
N GLU A 7 -10.42 14.55 -32.39
CA GLU A 7 -9.24 13.86 -31.91
C GLU A 7 -9.53 12.36 -31.97
N ALA A 8 -8.84 11.67 -32.88
CA ALA A 8 -8.85 10.22 -32.96
C ALA A 8 -8.14 9.64 -31.73
N PRO A 9 -8.63 8.54 -31.13
CA PRO A 9 -7.92 7.89 -30.05
C PRO A 9 -6.74 7.10 -30.63
N GLU A 10 -5.52 7.65 -30.58
CA GLU A 10 -4.32 6.82 -30.68
C GLU A 10 -4.06 6.13 -29.34
N SER A 11 -4.31 4.82 -29.26
CA SER A 11 -3.55 3.89 -28.40
C SER A 11 -3.99 2.45 -28.66
N GLY A 12 -3.04 1.57 -28.98
CA GLY A 12 -3.28 0.13 -29.10
C GLY A 12 -4.05 -0.41 -27.89
N ARG A 13 -5.05 -1.25 -28.15
CA ARG A 13 -5.90 -1.89 -27.14
C ARG A 13 -5.01 -2.53 -26.06
N PHE A 14 -5.24 -2.22 -24.79
CA PHE A 14 -4.57 -2.92 -23.68
C PHE A 14 -4.97 -4.39 -23.76
N ALA A 15 -4.02 -5.23 -24.17
CA ALA A 15 -4.21 -6.65 -24.46
C ALA A 15 -3.04 -7.45 -23.86
N PRO A 16 -2.97 -7.59 -22.53
CA PRO A 16 -1.90 -8.35 -21.89
C PRO A 16 -2.04 -9.84 -22.24
N HIS A 17 -0.93 -10.48 -22.61
CA HIS A 17 -0.87 -11.94 -22.79
C HIS A 17 -0.87 -12.63 -21.42
N CYS A 18 -2.01 -12.65 -20.76
CA CYS A 18 -2.19 -13.28 -19.45
C CYS A 18 -3.51 -14.03 -19.37
N LEU A 19 -3.59 -14.94 -18.40
CA LEU A 19 -4.85 -15.55 -17.98
C LEU A 19 -5.26 -14.93 -16.65
N SER A 20 -6.40 -14.22 -16.64
CA SER A 20 -7.02 -13.72 -15.41
C SER A 20 -7.90 -14.80 -14.81
N ILE A 21 -7.65 -15.19 -13.57
CA ILE A 21 -8.34 -16.31 -12.90
C ILE A 21 -9.06 -15.80 -11.65
N ASP A 22 -10.23 -16.38 -11.40
CA ASP A 22 -10.97 -16.27 -10.14
C ASP A 22 -11.63 -17.61 -9.79
N LEU A 23 -11.60 -18.00 -8.51
CA LEU A 23 -12.15 -19.25 -7.99
C LEU A 23 -13.23 -19.02 -6.93
N GLU A 24 -14.29 -19.82 -7.00
CA GLU A 24 -15.27 -19.97 -5.93
C GLU A 24 -14.98 -21.22 -5.11
N VAL A 25 -14.51 -21.01 -3.87
CA VAL A 25 -14.10 -22.08 -2.97
C VAL A 25 -15.03 -22.18 -1.76
N GLY A 26 -15.48 -23.39 -1.46
CA GLY A 26 -16.39 -23.63 -0.35
C GLY A 26 -15.72 -23.40 1.01
N ILE A 27 -16.37 -22.62 1.88
CA ILE A 27 -15.80 -22.26 3.19
C ILE A 27 -15.60 -23.50 4.08
N LYS A 28 -16.52 -24.48 3.99
CA LYS A 28 -16.53 -25.68 4.85
C LYS A 28 -15.65 -26.81 4.32
N ASP A 29 -15.81 -27.14 3.04
CA ASP A 29 -15.12 -28.27 2.41
C ASP A 29 -13.77 -27.88 1.79
N ARG A 30 -13.50 -26.57 1.64
CA ARG A 30 -12.26 -26.03 1.09
C ARG A 30 -11.99 -26.52 -0.34
N ARG A 31 -13.05 -26.86 -1.08
CA ARG A 31 -13.00 -27.35 -2.46
C ARG A 31 -13.41 -26.26 -3.44
N ILE A 32 -12.80 -26.30 -4.63
CA ILE A 32 -13.17 -25.45 -5.75
C ILE A 32 -14.53 -25.94 -6.29
N HIS A 33 -15.54 -25.07 -6.28
CA HIS A 33 -16.88 -25.36 -6.81
C HIS A 33 -17.07 -24.77 -8.19
N GLN A 34 -16.55 -23.55 -8.41
CA GLN A 34 -16.60 -22.88 -9.70
C GLN A 34 -15.28 -22.15 -9.93
N PHE A 35 -14.96 -21.91 -11.20
CA PHE A 35 -13.86 -21.02 -11.56
C PHE A 35 -14.07 -20.45 -12.94
N ALA A 36 -13.36 -19.36 -13.22
CA ALA A 36 -13.23 -18.84 -14.57
C ALA A 36 -11.80 -18.41 -14.86
N GLY A 37 -11.41 -18.58 -16.12
CA GLY A 37 -10.19 -18.02 -16.70
C GLY A 37 -10.55 -17.14 -17.88
N VAL A 38 -10.11 -15.88 -17.89
CA VAL A 38 -10.33 -14.93 -18.98
C VAL A 38 -8.99 -14.51 -19.56
N ARG A 39 -8.81 -14.70 -20.87
CA ARG A 39 -7.61 -14.30 -21.59
C ARG A 39 -7.58 -12.79 -21.76
N GLY A 40 -6.50 -12.15 -21.32
CA GLY A 40 -6.32 -10.70 -21.40
C GLY A 40 -6.04 -10.19 -22.82
N ASP A 41 -5.58 -11.05 -23.73
CA ASP A 41 -5.18 -10.67 -25.09
C ASP A 41 -6.38 -10.65 -26.06
N ASP A 42 -7.24 -11.66 -26.00
CA ASP A 42 -8.37 -11.83 -26.92
C ASP A 42 -9.76 -11.83 -26.23
N GLY A 43 -9.81 -11.86 -24.90
CA GLY A 43 -11.05 -11.82 -24.12
C GLY A 43 -11.82 -13.14 -24.10
N ARG A 44 -11.30 -14.25 -24.66
CA ARG A 44 -11.93 -15.56 -24.53
C ARG A 44 -11.99 -15.96 -23.05
N ALA A 45 -13.07 -16.64 -22.68
CA ALA A 45 -13.27 -17.13 -21.32
C ALA A 45 -13.45 -18.65 -21.31
N PHE A 46 -12.92 -19.28 -20.27
CA PHE A 46 -13.17 -20.66 -19.90
C PHE A 46 -13.85 -20.67 -18.54
N ILE A 47 -14.99 -21.34 -18.43
CA ILE A 47 -15.83 -21.31 -17.23
C ILE A 47 -16.11 -22.74 -16.81
N PHE A 48 -15.95 -23.00 -15.51
CA PHE A 48 -16.33 -24.23 -14.87
C PHE A 48 -17.42 -23.95 -13.83
N ASP A 49 -18.58 -24.56 -14.02
CA ASP A 49 -19.72 -24.48 -13.10
C ASP A 49 -20.09 -25.84 -12.48
N SER A 50 -19.73 -26.94 -13.16
CA SER A 50 -20.11 -28.31 -12.81
C SER A 50 -19.28 -29.36 -13.57
N GLY A 51 -19.23 -30.58 -13.04
CA GLY A 51 -18.55 -31.72 -13.66
C GLY A 51 -17.29 -32.18 -12.92
N ASP A 52 -16.44 -32.95 -13.60
CA ASP A 52 -15.19 -33.46 -13.05
C ASP A 52 -14.13 -32.36 -12.97
N LEU A 53 -13.76 -31.98 -11.76
CA LEU A 53 -12.81 -30.89 -11.49
C LEU A 53 -11.43 -31.17 -12.12
N ASP A 54 -10.91 -32.39 -12.06
CA ASP A 54 -9.56 -32.70 -12.57
C ASP A 54 -9.49 -32.52 -14.09
N VAL A 55 -10.53 -33.00 -14.79
CA VAL A 55 -10.68 -32.83 -16.25
C VAL A 55 -10.79 -31.36 -16.63
N GLN A 56 -11.49 -30.55 -15.83
CA GLN A 56 -11.73 -29.14 -16.14
C GLN A 56 -10.51 -28.28 -15.81
N LEU A 57 -9.75 -28.63 -14.77
CA LEU A 57 -8.45 -28.02 -14.48
C LEU A 57 -7.43 -28.32 -15.58
N ALA A 58 -7.40 -29.55 -16.12
CA ALA A 58 -6.55 -29.87 -17.28
C ALA A 58 -6.89 -29.00 -18.51
N LYS A 59 -8.18 -28.80 -18.80
CA LYS A 59 -8.63 -27.91 -19.88
C LYS A 59 -8.31 -26.44 -19.62
N LEU A 60 -8.39 -25.98 -18.38
CA LEU A 60 -7.95 -24.63 -18.00
C LEU A 60 -6.44 -24.46 -18.24
N ASP A 61 -5.65 -25.49 -17.94
CA ASP A 61 -4.21 -25.51 -18.20
C ASP A 61 -3.86 -25.38 -19.68
N ASP A 62 -4.55 -26.16 -20.53
CA ASP A 62 -4.42 -26.04 -21.99
C ASP A 62 -4.90 -24.67 -22.48
N PHE A 63 -5.96 -24.13 -21.88
CA PHE A 63 -6.47 -22.80 -22.21
C PHE A 63 -5.47 -21.67 -21.85
N ALA A 64 -4.64 -21.89 -20.83
CA ALA A 64 -3.58 -20.99 -20.41
C ALA A 64 -2.37 -20.99 -21.37
N GLU A 65 -2.30 -21.93 -22.33
CA GLU A 65 -1.17 -22.03 -23.24
C GLU A 65 -0.88 -20.71 -23.98
N GLY A 66 0.39 -20.33 -24.03
CA GLY A 66 0.86 -19.08 -24.61
C GLY A 66 0.65 -17.83 -23.74
N CYS A 67 0.04 -17.94 -22.55
CA CYS A 67 0.03 -16.83 -21.60
C CYS A 67 1.42 -16.62 -20.99
N ALA A 68 1.79 -15.36 -20.80
CA ALA A 68 3.08 -14.98 -20.23
C ALA A 68 3.05 -14.91 -18.68
N PHE A 69 1.88 -14.75 -18.08
CA PHE A 69 1.68 -14.68 -16.62
C PHE A 69 0.22 -14.95 -16.23
N LEU A 70 0.00 -15.30 -14.97
CA LEU A 70 -1.32 -15.32 -14.36
C LEU A 70 -1.65 -13.98 -13.71
N LEU A 71 -2.91 -13.58 -13.79
CA LEU A 71 -3.46 -12.39 -13.16
C LEU A 71 -4.63 -12.81 -12.26
N GLY A 72 -4.78 -12.16 -11.11
CA GLY A 72 -5.96 -12.34 -10.27
C GLY A 72 -6.08 -11.27 -9.19
N HIS A 73 -7.12 -11.36 -8.37
CA HIS A 73 -7.30 -10.52 -7.20
C HIS A 73 -7.18 -11.37 -5.94
N ASN A 74 -6.07 -11.26 -5.21
CA ASN A 74 -5.68 -12.19 -4.13
C ASN A 74 -5.20 -13.58 -4.62
N LEU A 75 -4.86 -13.71 -5.91
CA LEU A 75 -4.35 -14.91 -6.57
C LEU A 75 -3.29 -15.66 -5.77
N ILE A 76 -2.27 -14.96 -5.27
CA ILE A 76 -1.09 -15.61 -4.68
C ILE A 76 -1.43 -16.24 -3.33
N ALA A 77 -2.26 -15.57 -2.54
CA ALA A 77 -2.61 -16.01 -1.19
C ALA A 77 -3.88 -16.86 -1.13
N PHE A 78 -4.64 -16.94 -2.23
CA PHE A 78 -5.92 -17.64 -2.27
C PHE A 78 -5.98 -18.65 -3.42
N ASP A 79 -6.13 -18.20 -4.66
CA ASP A 79 -6.46 -19.08 -5.80
C ASP A 79 -5.35 -20.09 -6.09
N ALA A 80 -4.09 -19.63 -6.15
CA ALA A 80 -2.94 -20.48 -6.47
C ALA A 80 -2.75 -21.65 -5.47
N PRO A 81 -2.82 -21.44 -4.14
CA PRO A 81 -2.84 -22.54 -3.18
C PRO A 81 -3.95 -23.57 -3.41
N TYR A 82 -5.16 -23.13 -3.79
CA TYR A 82 -6.27 -24.05 -4.06
C TYR A 82 -6.08 -24.83 -5.35
N LEU A 83 -5.58 -24.20 -6.41
CA LEU A 83 -5.21 -24.87 -7.66
C LEU A 83 -4.11 -25.90 -7.42
N ALA A 84 -3.05 -25.54 -6.69
CA ALA A 84 -1.96 -26.44 -6.36
C ALA A 84 -2.41 -27.64 -5.50
N ALA A 85 -3.35 -27.41 -4.57
CA ALA A 85 -3.92 -28.48 -3.74
C ALA A 85 -4.85 -29.42 -4.53
N ALA A 86 -5.59 -28.89 -5.51
CA ALA A 86 -6.49 -29.68 -6.33
C ALA A 86 -5.75 -30.47 -7.42
N LYS A 87 -4.77 -29.83 -8.09
CA LYS A 87 -4.00 -30.40 -9.19
C LYS A 87 -2.59 -29.77 -9.26
N PRO A 88 -1.58 -30.35 -8.59
CA PRO A 88 -0.25 -29.75 -8.46
C PRO A 88 0.59 -29.76 -9.74
N ASP A 89 0.22 -30.57 -10.74
CA ASP A 89 0.91 -30.75 -12.03
C ASP A 89 0.47 -29.74 -13.11
N LEU A 90 -0.33 -28.74 -12.76
CA LEU A 90 -0.76 -27.67 -13.66
C LEU A 90 0.42 -26.80 -14.11
N ARG A 91 0.70 -26.73 -15.43
CA ARG A 91 1.74 -25.88 -16.01
C ARG A 91 1.47 -24.40 -15.76
N LEU A 92 0.21 -23.99 -15.69
CA LEU A 92 -0.17 -22.60 -15.41
C LEU A 92 0.37 -22.12 -14.06
N LEU A 93 0.61 -23.01 -13.09
CA LEU A 93 1.19 -22.66 -11.79
C LEU A 93 2.68 -22.31 -11.86
N GLU A 94 3.37 -22.69 -12.95
CA GLU A 94 4.75 -22.31 -13.24
C GLU A 94 4.83 -20.90 -13.83
N LEU A 95 3.71 -20.35 -14.32
CA LEU A 95 3.68 -19.01 -14.86
C LEU A 95 3.92 -17.97 -13.74
N PRO A 96 4.63 -16.88 -14.04
CA PRO A 96 4.76 -15.76 -13.12
C PRO A 96 3.37 -15.22 -12.73
N MET A 97 3.20 -14.79 -11.47
CA MET A 97 1.91 -14.29 -10.99
C MET A 97 1.95 -12.78 -10.76
N VAL A 98 0.85 -12.12 -11.13
CA VAL A 98 0.58 -10.70 -10.84
C VAL A 98 -0.71 -10.61 -10.03
N ASP A 99 -0.61 -10.11 -8.80
CA ASP A 99 -1.74 -9.99 -7.90
C ASP A 99 -2.18 -8.53 -7.77
N THR A 100 -3.38 -8.24 -8.28
CA THR A 100 -3.94 -6.89 -8.25
C THR A 100 -4.25 -6.42 -6.82
N LEU A 101 -4.50 -7.32 -5.86
CA LEU A 101 -4.69 -6.93 -4.46
C LEU A 101 -3.41 -6.34 -3.88
N LEU A 102 -2.25 -6.96 -4.16
CA LEU A 102 -0.95 -6.46 -3.71
C LEU A 102 -0.56 -5.13 -4.38
N LEU A 103 -0.93 -4.94 -5.64
CA LEU A 103 -0.66 -3.71 -6.38
C LEU A 103 -1.55 -2.52 -5.95
N ASN A 104 -2.76 -2.79 -5.44
CA ASN A 104 -3.75 -1.74 -5.14
C ASN A 104 -3.23 -0.62 -4.22
N PRO A 105 -2.57 -0.90 -3.07
CA PRO A 105 -2.06 0.16 -2.21
C PRO A 105 -0.94 0.97 -2.84
N LEU A 106 -0.22 0.42 -3.82
CA LEU A 106 0.86 1.11 -4.53
C LEU A 106 0.30 2.01 -5.64
N ALA A 107 -0.67 1.53 -6.40
CA ALA A 107 -1.32 2.28 -7.47
C ALA A 107 -2.25 3.38 -6.92
N PHE A 108 -2.95 3.10 -5.82
CA PHE A 108 -4.00 3.98 -5.26
C PHE A 108 -3.80 4.27 -3.76
N PRO A 109 -2.65 4.82 -3.33
CA PRO A 109 -2.32 4.96 -1.91
C PRO A 109 -3.29 5.86 -1.12
N ARG A 110 -4.03 6.76 -1.78
CA ARG A 110 -5.07 7.59 -1.11
C ARG A 110 -6.37 6.85 -0.86
N ASN A 111 -6.78 5.99 -1.79
CA ASN A 111 -8.07 5.29 -1.74
C ASN A 111 -7.91 3.83 -2.23
N PRO A 112 -7.20 2.96 -1.47
CA PRO A 112 -6.84 1.62 -1.95
C PRO A 112 -8.03 0.69 -2.23
N TYR A 113 -9.22 1.03 -1.71
CA TYR A 113 -10.44 0.22 -1.80
C TYR A 113 -11.42 0.68 -2.87
N HIS A 114 -11.28 1.90 -3.41
CA HIS A 114 -12.39 2.54 -4.12
C HIS A 114 -12.62 1.98 -5.53
N HIS A 115 -11.68 1.25 -6.14
CA HIS A 115 -11.80 0.86 -7.55
C HIS A 115 -12.62 -0.42 -7.77
N LEU A 116 -12.28 -1.56 -7.14
CA LEU A 116 -13.15 -2.76 -7.19
C LEU A 116 -14.53 -2.50 -6.59
N VAL A 117 -14.56 -1.76 -5.49
CA VAL A 117 -15.80 -1.39 -4.82
C VAL A 117 -16.66 -0.48 -5.70
N LYS A 118 -16.10 0.33 -6.60
CA LYS A 118 -16.89 1.15 -7.53
C LYS A 118 -17.70 0.28 -8.49
N HIS A 119 -17.14 -0.80 -9.03
CA HIS A 119 -17.88 -1.73 -9.89
C HIS A 119 -19.00 -2.46 -9.13
N TYR A 120 -18.77 -2.76 -7.85
CA TYR A 120 -19.78 -3.35 -6.95
C TYR A 120 -20.80 -2.35 -6.38
N GLN A 121 -20.46 -1.06 -6.24
CA GLN A 121 -21.34 -0.01 -5.71
C GLN A 121 -22.18 0.68 -6.80
N ASP A 122 -21.64 0.83 -8.01
CA ASP A 122 -22.41 1.26 -9.20
C ASP A 122 -23.49 0.22 -9.54
N GLY A 123 -23.28 -1.04 -9.17
CA GLY A 123 -24.29 -2.08 -9.10
C GLY A 123 -24.82 -2.26 -7.67
N GLN A 124 -25.49 -1.24 -7.11
CA GLN A 124 -26.23 -1.24 -5.84
C GLN A 124 -26.14 -2.52 -4.99
N LEU A 125 -25.70 -2.36 -3.73
CA LEU A 125 -25.87 -3.30 -2.60
C LEU A 125 -27.29 -3.93 -2.55
N LYS A 126 -27.54 -4.90 -3.43
CA LYS A 126 -28.64 -5.84 -3.38
C LYS A 126 -28.01 -7.11 -2.85
N ARG A 127 -28.30 -7.36 -1.57
CA ARG A 127 -28.17 -8.67 -0.94
C ARG A 127 -28.62 -9.74 -1.94
N GLY A 128 -27.68 -10.53 -2.49
CA GLY A 128 -28.00 -11.65 -3.37
C GLY A 128 -27.48 -11.61 -4.81
N ARG A 129 -26.47 -10.81 -5.16
CA ARG A 129 -25.72 -11.10 -6.40
C ARG A 129 -24.97 -12.43 -6.19
N LEU A 130 -25.26 -13.43 -7.02
CA LEU A 130 -24.46 -14.66 -7.11
C LEU A 130 -23.00 -14.23 -7.36
N ASN A 131 -22.07 -14.85 -6.65
CA ASN A 131 -20.66 -14.76 -7.01
C ASN A 131 -20.50 -15.26 -8.46
N ASP A 132 -19.78 -14.52 -9.29
CA ASP A 132 -19.62 -14.80 -10.72
C ASP A 132 -18.13 -14.72 -11.05
N PRO A 133 -17.41 -15.86 -11.05
CA PRO A 133 -15.97 -15.85 -11.23
C PRO A 133 -15.56 -15.32 -12.61
N GLN A 134 -16.41 -15.43 -13.63
CA GLN A 134 -16.12 -14.85 -14.94
C GLN A 134 -16.14 -13.32 -14.86
N LEU A 135 -17.16 -12.76 -14.22
CA LEU A 135 -17.26 -11.32 -14.02
C LEU A 135 -16.08 -10.80 -13.18
N ASP A 136 -15.70 -11.50 -12.12
CA ASP A 136 -14.59 -11.10 -11.25
C ASP A 136 -13.23 -11.19 -11.97
N ALA A 137 -13.01 -12.22 -12.79
CA ALA A 137 -11.84 -12.31 -13.67
C ALA A 137 -11.79 -11.18 -14.71
N CYS A 138 -12.94 -10.79 -15.31
CA CYS A 138 -13.03 -9.65 -16.21
C CYS A 138 -12.74 -8.32 -15.50
N LEU A 139 -13.34 -8.09 -14.32
CA LEU A 139 -13.11 -6.88 -13.52
C LEU A 139 -11.64 -6.78 -13.08
N THR A 140 -10.99 -7.90 -12.81
CA THR A 140 -9.56 -7.93 -12.48
C THR A 140 -8.69 -7.40 -13.63
N LEU A 141 -9.02 -7.71 -14.90
CA LEU A 141 -8.33 -7.14 -16.06
C LEU A 141 -8.52 -5.61 -16.14
N GLU A 142 -9.72 -5.11 -15.85
CA GLU A 142 -10.00 -3.67 -15.79
C GLU A 142 -9.20 -2.98 -14.69
N VAL A 143 -9.19 -3.56 -13.48
CA VAL A 143 -8.40 -3.07 -12.34
C VAL A 143 -6.92 -3.05 -12.68
N PHE A 144 -6.41 -4.10 -13.31
CA PHE A 144 -5.01 -4.17 -13.71
C PHE A 144 -4.65 -3.07 -14.73
N ARG A 145 -5.55 -2.78 -15.69
CA ARG A 145 -5.39 -1.66 -16.61
C ARG A 145 -5.35 -0.31 -15.88
N ASP A 146 -6.26 -0.10 -14.93
CA ASP A 146 -6.32 1.11 -14.12
C ASP A 146 -5.05 1.29 -13.28
N GLN A 147 -4.56 0.21 -12.66
CA GLN A 147 -3.30 0.20 -11.91
C GLN A 147 -2.11 0.55 -12.81
N GLN A 148 -2.05 -0.03 -14.02
CA GLN A 148 -1.01 0.28 -14.99
C GLN A 148 -1.04 1.77 -15.38
N ASN A 149 -2.21 2.34 -15.60
CA ASN A 149 -2.37 3.76 -15.91
C ASN A 149 -1.96 4.66 -14.74
N ALA A 150 -2.38 4.34 -13.52
CA ALA A 150 -1.99 5.07 -12.31
C ALA A 150 -0.47 5.06 -12.10
N LEU A 151 0.17 3.91 -12.27
CA LEU A 151 1.63 3.80 -12.16
C LEU A 151 2.36 4.51 -13.31
N ARG A 152 1.79 4.55 -14.53
CA ARG A 152 2.33 5.37 -15.64
C ARG A 152 2.28 6.87 -15.33
N VAL A 153 1.23 7.36 -14.67
CA VAL A 153 1.15 8.75 -14.20
C VAL A 153 2.22 8.99 -13.12
N LEU A 154 2.35 8.08 -12.16
CA LEU A 154 3.37 8.15 -11.11
C LEU A 154 4.80 8.18 -11.66
N ARG A 155 5.05 7.59 -12.83
CA ARG A 155 6.37 7.67 -13.50
C ARG A 155 6.80 9.11 -13.77
N GLN A 156 5.86 10.00 -14.07
CA GLN A 156 6.15 11.40 -14.35
C GLN A 156 6.33 12.20 -13.06
N SER A 157 5.52 11.94 -12.03
CA SER A 157 5.51 12.74 -10.80
C SER A 157 6.45 12.24 -9.70
N ALA A 158 6.75 10.94 -9.65
CA ALA A 158 7.51 10.29 -8.58
C ALA A 158 8.33 9.09 -9.10
N PRO A 159 9.30 9.30 -10.00
CA PRO A 159 10.10 8.22 -10.59
C PRO A 159 10.92 7.42 -9.57
N ASP A 160 11.42 8.07 -8.51
CA ASP A 160 12.17 7.41 -7.43
C ASP A 160 11.30 6.39 -6.67
N LEU A 161 10.00 6.65 -6.51
CA LEU A 161 9.08 5.74 -5.82
C LEU A 161 8.80 4.49 -6.66
N LEU A 162 8.60 4.65 -7.98
CA LEU A 162 8.48 3.49 -8.88
C LEU A 162 9.78 2.69 -8.95
N LEU A 163 10.93 3.37 -8.93
CA LEU A 163 12.23 2.71 -8.92
C LEU A 163 12.38 1.86 -7.66
N ALA A 164 12.07 2.43 -6.49
CA ALA A 164 12.07 1.73 -5.22
C ALA A 164 11.17 0.49 -5.24
N TRP A 165 9.91 0.62 -5.68
CA TRP A 165 9.00 -0.54 -5.75
C TRP A 165 9.50 -1.60 -6.72
N HIS A 166 9.94 -1.23 -7.93
CA HIS A 166 10.50 -2.18 -8.89
C HIS A 166 11.66 -2.99 -8.28
N TRP A 167 12.52 -2.36 -7.48
CA TRP A 167 13.58 -3.10 -6.80
C TRP A 167 13.06 -4.04 -5.70
N LEU A 168 12.16 -3.53 -4.85
CA LEU A 168 11.68 -4.22 -3.65
C LEU A 168 10.83 -5.45 -3.97
N ILE A 169 9.83 -5.32 -4.85
CA ILE A 169 8.77 -6.34 -4.99
C ILE A 169 8.85 -7.16 -6.27
N ALA A 170 9.78 -6.84 -7.18
CA ALA A 170 9.99 -7.59 -8.41
C ALA A 170 11.20 -8.53 -8.33
N ALA A 171 11.39 -9.16 -7.18
CA ALA A 171 12.40 -10.18 -6.99
C ALA A 171 11.99 -11.53 -7.62
N ASP A 172 12.92 -12.48 -7.62
CA ASP A 172 12.70 -13.80 -8.21
C ASP A 172 11.63 -14.60 -7.45
N GLY A 173 11.09 -15.64 -8.09
CA GLY A 173 10.04 -16.50 -7.53
C GLY A 173 8.63 -16.11 -7.97
N VAL A 174 7.63 -16.33 -7.12
CA VAL A 174 6.18 -16.20 -7.46
C VAL A 174 5.80 -14.83 -8.01
N THR A 175 6.51 -13.78 -7.60
CA THR A 175 6.25 -12.39 -8.02
C THR A 175 7.07 -11.94 -9.23
N ALA A 176 7.74 -12.86 -9.93
CA ALA A 176 8.55 -12.54 -11.12
C ALA A 176 7.75 -11.80 -12.21
N GLY A 177 6.41 -11.98 -12.26
CA GLY A 177 5.53 -11.26 -13.18
C GLY A 177 5.54 -9.75 -12.96
N LEU A 178 5.81 -9.31 -11.72
CA LEU A 178 5.96 -7.90 -11.39
C LEU A 178 7.19 -7.28 -12.05
N ASN A 179 8.26 -8.03 -12.32
CA ASN A 179 9.45 -7.50 -13.00
C ASN A 179 9.10 -7.03 -14.42
N ALA A 180 8.48 -7.90 -15.22
CA ALA A 180 8.04 -7.55 -16.57
C ALA A 180 7.03 -6.38 -16.56
N PHE A 181 6.12 -6.38 -15.59
CA PHE A 181 5.17 -5.29 -15.39
C PHE A 181 5.86 -3.95 -15.12
N PHE A 182 6.77 -3.89 -14.14
CA PHE A 182 7.49 -2.65 -13.81
C PHE A 182 8.46 -2.23 -14.91
N MET A 183 9.10 -3.16 -15.62
CA MET A 183 9.90 -2.84 -16.81
C MET A 183 9.05 -2.14 -17.88
N THR A 184 7.82 -2.64 -18.11
CA THR A 184 6.86 -2.04 -19.06
C THR A 184 6.41 -0.65 -18.61
N VAL A 185 6.04 -0.50 -17.33
CA VAL A 185 5.58 0.78 -16.78
C VAL A 185 6.72 1.81 -16.79
N ARG A 186 7.91 1.45 -16.27
CA ARG A 186 9.06 2.34 -16.15
C ARG A 186 9.81 2.58 -17.46
N ARG A 187 9.67 1.69 -18.45
CA ARG A 187 10.48 1.67 -19.69
C ARG A 187 11.99 1.64 -19.41
N ARG A 188 12.37 0.87 -18.39
CA ARG A 188 13.75 0.69 -17.91
C ARG A 188 13.89 -0.73 -17.37
N SER A 189 15.11 -1.26 -17.39
CA SER A 189 15.43 -2.51 -16.72
C SER A 189 15.24 -2.41 -15.20
N ARG A 190 15.29 -3.57 -14.54
CA ARG A 190 15.34 -3.65 -13.08
C ARG A 190 16.53 -2.83 -12.55
N PRO A 191 16.31 -1.96 -11.55
CA PRO A 191 17.37 -1.13 -11.01
C PRO A 191 18.32 -1.96 -10.13
N THR A 192 19.55 -1.49 -10.04
CA THR A 192 20.54 -2.02 -9.09
C THR A 192 20.17 -1.64 -7.66
N GLU A 193 20.78 -2.34 -6.70
CA GLU A 193 20.60 -2.04 -5.27
C GLU A 193 21.06 -0.63 -4.90
N ALA A 194 22.19 -0.17 -5.45
CA ALA A 194 22.70 1.18 -5.20
C ALA A 194 21.73 2.27 -5.72
N GLU A 195 21.18 2.09 -6.92
CA GLU A 195 20.17 3.00 -7.47
C GLU A 195 18.91 3.03 -6.61
N ALA A 196 18.46 1.86 -6.15
CA ALA A 196 17.26 1.72 -5.32
C ALA A 196 17.43 2.37 -3.94
N GLN A 197 18.53 2.09 -3.25
CA GLN A 197 18.83 2.70 -1.95
C GLN A 197 18.91 4.24 -2.07
N THR A 198 19.58 4.75 -3.10
CA THR A 198 19.67 6.19 -3.37
C THR A 198 18.29 6.81 -3.61
N ALA A 199 17.45 6.17 -4.42
CA ALA A 199 16.10 6.65 -4.70
C ALA A 199 15.20 6.65 -3.45
N ILE A 200 15.29 5.61 -2.62
CA ILE A 200 14.54 5.53 -1.37
C ILE A 200 15.02 6.58 -0.37
N GLU A 201 16.32 6.78 -0.18
CA GLU A 201 16.85 7.81 0.71
C GLU A 201 16.39 9.21 0.27
N ARG A 202 16.43 9.50 -1.04
CA ARG A 202 15.93 10.77 -1.59
C ARG A 202 14.44 10.94 -1.36
N PHE A 203 13.65 9.90 -1.60
CA PHE A 203 12.21 9.93 -1.36
C PHE A 203 11.88 10.18 0.12
N LEU A 204 12.61 9.54 1.04
CA LEU A 204 12.44 9.68 2.48
C LEU A 204 12.95 11.03 3.03
N GLY A 205 13.81 11.72 2.27
CA GLY A 205 14.21 13.10 2.53
C GLY A 205 13.00 14.00 2.77
N GLY A 206 12.89 14.55 3.99
CA GLY A 206 11.78 15.42 4.39
C GLY A 206 10.44 14.70 4.63
N ARG A 207 10.39 13.36 4.59
CA ARG A 207 9.19 12.53 4.89
C ARG A 207 9.35 11.63 6.11
N GLY A 208 10.57 11.49 6.61
CA GLY A 208 10.92 10.73 7.80
C GLY A 208 12.34 11.02 8.30
N CYS A 209 12.72 10.37 9.39
CA CYS A 209 14.06 10.40 9.95
C CYS A 209 15.05 9.67 9.02
N LEU A 210 16.08 10.39 8.54
CA LEU A 210 17.08 9.83 7.63
C LEU A 210 17.99 8.78 8.29
N ASN A 211 18.30 8.90 9.58
CA ASN A 211 19.11 7.90 10.27
C ASN A 211 18.36 6.56 10.38
N HIS A 212 17.07 6.60 10.72
CA HIS A 212 16.23 5.41 10.66
C HIS A 212 16.03 4.91 9.23
N ALA A 213 15.91 5.80 8.24
CA ALA A 213 15.85 5.39 6.84
C ALA A 213 17.06 4.58 6.40
N ARG A 214 18.29 5.03 6.73
CA ARG A 214 19.52 4.29 6.42
C ARG A 214 19.58 2.92 7.08
N ALA A 215 19.19 2.83 8.35
CA ALA A 215 19.14 1.56 9.06
C ALA A 215 18.09 0.60 8.46
N ILE A 216 16.91 1.11 8.09
CA ILE A 216 15.87 0.33 7.39
C ILE A 216 16.36 -0.14 6.02
N LEU A 217 17.11 0.71 5.30
CA LEU A 217 17.65 0.38 3.98
C LEU A 217 18.68 -0.75 4.01
N ALA A 218 19.48 -0.84 5.07
CA ALA A 218 20.40 -1.95 5.28
C ALA A 218 19.67 -3.31 5.38
N GLU A 219 18.41 -3.30 5.82
CA GLU A 219 17.57 -4.49 6.04
C GLU A 219 16.44 -4.60 5.00
N ALA A 220 16.44 -3.79 3.94
CA ALA A 220 15.28 -3.61 3.06
C ALA A 220 14.79 -4.91 2.38
N LYS A 221 15.69 -5.87 2.16
CA LYS A 221 15.35 -7.18 1.56
C LYS A 221 14.69 -8.16 2.53
N GLN A 222 14.71 -7.91 3.85
CA GLN A 222 14.06 -8.78 4.83
C GLN A 222 12.53 -8.66 4.76
N HIS A 223 12.02 -7.45 4.54
CA HIS A 223 10.58 -7.16 4.49
C HIS A 223 10.21 -6.26 3.29
N PRO A 224 10.42 -6.72 2.05
CA PRO A 224 10.31 -5.87 0.86
C PRO A 224 8.90 -5.29 0.66
N TRP A 225 7.87 -6.11 0.84
CA TRP A 225 6.47 -5.68 0.74
C TRP A 225 6.08 -4.69 1.83
N ALA A 226 6.52 -4.91 3.07
CA ALA A 226 6.24 -4.00 4.17
C ALA A 226 6.87 -2.61 3.91
N LEU A 227 8.09 -2.58 3.39
CA LEU A 227 8.73 -1.34 2.99
C LEU A 227 8.03 -0.70 1.79
N ALA A 228 7.63 -1.48 0.78
CA ALA A 228 6.88 -0.96 -0.37
C ALA A 228 5.58 -0.25 0.05
N TYR A 229 4.79 -0.86 0.95
CA TYR A 229 3.57 -0.26 1.51
C TYR A 229 3.86 0.93 2.42
N THR A 230 4.97 0.92 3.15
CA THR A 230 5.43 2.07 3.93
C THR A 230 5.68 3.27 3.01
N LEU A 231 6.40 3.07 1.90
CA LEU A 231 6.67 4.13 0.93
C LEU A 231 5.38 4.61 0.25
N ALA A 232 4.46 3.70 -0.07
CA ALA A 232 3.15 4.04 -0.60
C ALA A 232 2.34 4.93 0.35
N TRP A 233 2.27 4.56 1.62
CA TRP A 233 1.59 5.36 2.63
C TRP A 233 2.25 6.73 2.82
N LEU A 234 3.60 6.78 2.85
CA LEU A 234 4.36 8.03 2.96
C LEU A 234 4.19 8.96 1.77
N SER A 235 3.93 8.44 0.56
CA SER A 235 3.74 9.25 -0.66
C SER A 235 2.53 10.19 -0.58
N VAL A 236 1.58 9.88 0.30
CA VAL A 236 0.32 10.61 0.49
C VAL A 236 0.08 11.01 1.95
N ALA A 237 1.09 10.83 2.82
CA ALA A 237 1.00 11.17 4.23
C ALA A 237 0.77 12.68 4.39
N GLY A 238 -0.16 13.06 5.27
CA GLY A 238 -0.63 14.44 5.41
C GLY A 238 -1.99 14.71 4.77
N GLY A 239 -2.53 13.80 3.95
CA GLY A 239 -3.90 13.83 3.43
C GLY A 239 -4.87 12.85 4.14
N ASN A 240 -5.83 12.27 3.42
CA ASN A 240 -6.73 11.22 3.96
C ASN A 240 -6.12 9.81 3.80
N SER A 241 -4.85 9.60 4.17
CA SER A 241 -4.17 8.33 3.91
C SER A 241 -4.30 7.34 5.08
N VAL A 242 -4.98 6.22 4.83
CA VAL A 242 -5.08 5.10 5.78
C VAL A 242 -4.42 3.88 5.16
N MET A 243 -3.46 3.29 5.88
CA MET A 243 -2.93 1.98 5.52
C MET A 243 -4.05 0.94 5.60
N PRO A 244 -4.33 0.20 4.49
CA PRO A 244 -5.40 -0.78 4.44
C PRO A 244 -5.39 -1.75 5.64
N PRO A 245 -6.52 -2.00 6.31
CA PRO A 245 -6.63 -3.05 7.34
C PRO A 245 -5.98 -4.39 6.99
N TRP A 246 -6.15 -4.89 5.76
CA TRP A 246 -5.54 -6.16 5.35
C TRP A 246 -4.02 -6.07 5.25
N VAL A 247 -3.47 -4.92 4.80
CA VAL A 247 -2.02 -4.67 4.79
C VAL A 247 -1.49 -4.66 6.22
N ARG A 248 -2.19 -4.00 7.16
CA ARG A 248 -1.78 -3.99 8.57
C ARG A 248 -1.78 -5.37 9.21
N HIS A 249 -2.66 -6.25 8.74
CA HIS A 249 -2.78 -7.62 9.25
C HIS A 249 -1.74 -8.55 8.63
N GLN A 250 -1.56 -8.51 7.30
CA GLN A 250 -0.63 -9.40 6.58
C GLN A 250 0.82 -8.91 6.59
N PHE A 251 1.04 -7.60 6.71
CA PHE A 251 2.36 -6.95 6.72
C PHE A 251 2.48 -5.98 7.92
N PRO A 252 2.38 -6.49 9.16
CA PRO A 252 2.42 -5.64 10.36
C PRO A 252 3.69 -4.80 10.47
N GLU A 253 4.79 -5.26 9.88
CA GLU A 253 6.07 -4.55 9.79
C GLU A 253 5.92 -3.19 9.10
N ALA A 254 4.98 -3.04 8.16
CA ALA A 254 4.74 -1.76 7.49
C ALA A 254 4.35 -0.67 8.49
N GLY A 255 3.52 -1.00 9.49
CA GLY A 255 3.17 -0.08 10.57
C GLY A 255 4.35 0.22 11.50
N ILE A 256 5.22 -0.76 11.74
CA ILE A 256 6.44 -0.60 12.54
C ILE A 256 7.41 0.35 11.84
N LEU A 257 7.63 0.17 10.53
CA LEU A 257 8.52 1.02 9.72
C LEU A 257 8.02 2.47 9.67
N VAL A 258 6.70 2.68 9.49
CA VAL A 258 6.11 4.03 9.57
C VAL A 258 6.39 4.68 10.93
N ARG A 259 6.18 3.96 12.04
CA ARG A 259 6.47 4.46 13.39
C ARG A 259 7.94 4.78 13.56
N ARG A 260 8.83 3.86 13.18
CA ARG A 260 10.29 4.07 13.27
C ARG A 260 10.74 5.28 12.47
N LEU A 261 10.18 5.51 11.28
CA LEU A 261 10.54 6.65 10.43
C LEU A 261 10.00 8.00 10.93
N ARG A 262 8.82 8.02 11.55
CA ARG A 262 8.09 9.30 11.81
C ARG A 262 7.84 9.62 13.27
N ASP A 263 7.77 8.59 14.11
CA ASP A 263 7.32 8.68 15.49
C ASP A 263 8.39 8.29 16.50
N THR A 264 9.54 7.80 16.05
CA THR A 264 10.71 7.51 16.88
C THR A 264 11.85 8.47 16.54
N ALA A 265 12.37 9.15 17.55
CA ALA A 265 13.54 10.02 17.39
C ALA A 265 14.81 9.18 17.34
N CYS A 266 15.74 9.54 16.46
CA CYS A 266 17.01 8.82 16.32
C CYS A 266 18.10 9.24 17.33
N GLY A 267 17.82 10.17 18.24
CA GLY A 267 18.78 10.70 19.22
C GLY A 267 19.83 11.68 18.66
N ASP A 268 20.10 11.63 17.36
CA ASP A 268 21.01 12.54 16.68
C ASP A 268 20.47 13.98 16.60
N SER A 269 21.21 14.93 17.19
CA SER A 269 20.90 16.36 17.18
C SER A 269 20.95 16.97 15.77
N ASP A 270 21.69 16.39 14.83
CA ASP A 270 21.85 16.87 13.46
C ASP A 270 20.74 16.37 12.51
N CYS A 271 19.85 15.49 12.99
CA CYS A 271 18.70 15.04 12.23
C CYS A 271 17.62 16.15 12.10
N ALA A 272 17.53 16.77 10.93
CA ALA A 272 16.57 17.85 10.64
C ALA A 272 15.10 17.42 10.86
N TRP A 273 14.72 16.21 10.43
CA TRP A 273 13.36 15.68 10.67
C TRP A 273 13.07 15.58 12.17
N CYS A 274 14.00 15.04 12.96
CA CYS A 274 13.78 14.86 14.39
C CYS A 274 13.76 16.20 15.14
N ARG A 275 14.66 17.13 14.82
CA ARG A 275 14.63 18.50 15.37
C ARG A 275 13.32 19.23 15.06
N ASP A 276 12.64 18.86 13.98
CA ASP A 276 11.36 19.44 13.62
C ASP A 276 10.20 18.74 14.31
N ARG A 277 10.03 17.44 14.07
CA ARG A 277 8.85 16.66 14.48
C ARG A 277 8.91 16.12 15.90
N HIS A 278 10.08 16.10 16.53
CA HIS A 278 10.25 15.66 17.92
C HIS A 278 10.59 16.80 18.89
N SER A 279 10.46 18.06 18.45
CA SER A 279 10.56 19.23 19.34
C SER A 279 9.20 19.56 19.95
N ALA A 280 9.11 19.48 21.28
CA ALA A 280 7.88 19.85 22.01
C ALA A 280 7.51 21.32 21.81
N LEU A 281 8.49 22.22 21.74
CA LEU A 281 8.26 23.65 21.50
C LEU A 281 7.69 23.93 20.11
N LYS A 282 8.19 23.26 19.06
CA LYS A 282 7.65 23.41 17.71
C LYS A 282 6.24 22.86 17.60
N GLU A 283 5.97 21.71 18.19
CA GLU A 283 4.61 21.15 18.25
C GLU A 283 3.66 22.06 19.03
N LEU A 284 4.11 22.65 20.15
CA LEU A 284 3.34 23.63 20.91
C LEU A 284 2.95 24.81 20.01
N LYS A 285 3.93 25.43 19.34
CA LYS A 285 3.70 26.56 18.44
C LYS A 285 2.80 26.19 17.25
N HIS A 286 2.90 24.96 16.75
CA HIS A 286 2.06 24.48 15.65
C HIS A 286 0.59 24.32 16.06
N TRP A 287 0.32 23.70 17.21
CA TRP A 287 -1.04 23.38 17.66
C TRP A 287 -1.70 24.49 18.49
N PHE A 288 -0.90 25.35 19.12
CA PHE A 288 -1.32 26.45 19.99
C PHE A 288 -0.49 27.70 19.67
N PRO A 289 -0.73 28.35 18.51
CA PRO A 289 0.08 29.47 18.04
C PRO A 289 0.10 30.66 19.02
N ASP A 290 -0.93 30.81 19.84
CA ASP A 290 -1.06 31.87 20.85
C ASP A 290 -0.24 31.60 22.13
N ILE A 291 0.33 30.40 22.27
CA ILE A 291 1.16 30.03 23.43
C ILE A 291 2.63 30.05 22.98
N PRO A 292 3.44 31.06 23.37
CA PRO A 292 4.79 31.24 22.84
C PRO A 292 5.78 30.18 23.34
N SER A 293 5.60 29.68 24.56
CA SER A 293 6.47 28.69 25.19
C SER A 293 5.76 27.97 26.35
N PHE A 294 6.36 26.88 26.81
CA PHE A 294 5.96 26.26 28.08
C PHE A 294 6.23 27.20 29.26
N ARG A 295 5.44 27.07 30.32
CA ARG A 295 5.61 27.88 31.53
C ARG A 295 6.93 27.51 32.23
N ALA A 296 7.74 28.51 32.58
CA ALA A 296 9.01 28.29 33.27
C ALA A 296 8.85 27.47 34.55
N GLU A 297 7.79 27.74 35.32
CA GLU A 297 7.49 27.04 36.57
C GLU A 297 6.25 26.14 36.48
N PRO A 298 6.25 24.95 37.11
CA PRO A 298 7.39 24.37 37.84
C PRO A 298 8.53 23.96 36.90
N ALA A 299 9.77 24.19 37.32
CA ALA A 299 10.96 23.73 36.62
C ALA A 299 11.34 22.28 37.02
N HIS A 300 11.94 21.56 36.09
CA HIS A 300 12.60 20.27 36.33
C HIS A 300 13.98 20.50 36.98
N SER A 301 14.63 19.44 37.47
CA SER A 301 15.93 19.53 38.19
C SER A 301 17.07 20.13 37.36
N ASP A 302 16.94 20.15 36.03
CA ASP A 302 17.87 20.75 35.07
C ASP A 302 17.46 22.18 34.66
N GLY A 303 16.46 22.77 35.31
CA GLY A 303 15.98 24.13 35.07
C GLY A 303 15.05 24.30 33.87
N ARG A 304 14.74 23.23 33.12
CA ARG A 304 13.77 23.29 32.00
C ARG A 304 12.32 23.30 32.52
N PRO A 305 11.37 23.91 31.79
CA PRO A 305 9.95 23.80 32.09
C PRO A 305 9.52 22.34 32.29
N LEU A 306 8.94 21.98 33.45
CA LEU A 306 8.53 20.60 33.71
C LEU A 306 7.47 20.13 32.70
N GLN A 307 6.62 21.04 32.21
CA GLN A 307 5.69 20.77 31.12
C GLN A 307 6.41 20.28 29.85
N GLN A 308 7.52 20.93 29.49
CA GLN A 308 8.31 20.56 28.33
C GLN A 308 8.91 19.17 28.52
N CYS A 309 9.53 18.91 29.68
CA CYS A 309 10.12 17.60 29.99
C CYS A 309 9.08 16.47 29.92
N ILE A 310 7.88 16.67 30.49
CA ILE A 310 6.78 15.70 30.43
C ILE A 310 6.36 15.43 28.99
N VAL A 311 6.19 16.48 28.18
CA VAL A 311 5.78 16.33 26.78
C VAL A 311 6.87 15.66 25.95
N GLU A 312 8.13 16.03 26.12
CA GLU A 312 9.27 15.44 25.41
C GLU A 312 9.44 13.95 25.75
N ALA A 313 9.38 13.57 27.03
CA ALA A 313 9.44 12.18 27.47
C ALA A 313 8.27 11.36 26.88
N ALA A 314 7.04 11.89 26.94
CA ALA A 314 5.88 11.22 26.36
C ALA A 314 5.96 11.15 24.83
N MET A 315 6.52 12.17 24.16
CA MET A 315 6.77 12.16 22.71
C MET A 315 7.84 11.14 22.32
N GLY A 316 8.81 10.88 23.19
CA GLY A 316 9.82 9.83 23.07
C GLY A 316 9.28 8.41 23.30
N GLY A 317 8.04 8.28 23.77
CA GLY A 317 7.41 6.98 24.03
C GLY A 317 7.64 6.44 25.43
N GLU A 318 8.14 7.26 26.36
CA GLU A 318 8.36 6.87 27.76
C GLU A 318 7.04 6.74 28.53
N HIS A 319 7.04 5.90 29.57
CA HIS A 319 5.94 5.83 30.53
C HIS A 319 6.06 6.98 31.53
N VAL A 320 5.26 8.04 31.33
CA VAL A 320 5.36 9.29 32.11
C VAL A 320 4.26 9.39 33.18
N LEU A 321 4.67 9.57 34.44
CA LEU A 321 3.81 10.07 35.53
C LEU A 321 4.15 11.54 35.81
N GLY A 322 3.40 12.46 35.21
CA GLY A 322 3.58 13.90 35.40
C GLY A 322 2.71 14.44 36.53
N ILE A 323 3.32 14.85 37.65
CA ILE A 323 2.62 15.50 38.76
C ILE A 323 2.85 17.01 38.66
N LEU A 324 1.77 17.76 38.49
CA LEU A 324 1.81 19.21 38.30
C LEU A 324 0.77 19.87 39.23
N PRO A 325 1.09 20.98 39.91
CA PRO A 325 0.13 21.71 40.75
C PRO A 325 -1.10 22.20 39.97
N THR A 326 -2.18 22.56 40.67
CA THR A 326 -3.36 23.16 40.01
C THR A 326 -2.98 24.51 39.40
N GLY A 327 -3.54 24.83 38.24
CA GLY A 327 -3.27 26.09 37.54
C GLY A 327 -1.96 26.13 36.74
N THR A 328 -1.07 25.13 36.84
CA THR A 328 0.21 25.09 36.10
C THR A 328 0.09 24.48 34.70
N GLY A 329 -1.11 24.45 34.11
CA GLY A 329 -1.30 24.09 32.70
C GLY A 329 -1.23 22.60 32.36
N LYS A 330 -1.56 21.70 33.29
CA LYS A 330 -1.68 20.24 33.04
C LYS A 330 -2.40 19.88 31.74
N SER A 331 -3.53 20.55 31.47
CA SER A 331 -4.36 20.28 30.28
C SER A 331 -3.60 20.48 28.97
N LEU A 332 -2.66 21.43 28.93
CA LEU A 332 -1.86 21.70 27.74
C LEU A 332 -1.02 20.47 27.34
N CYS A 333 -0.38 19.83 28.32
CA CYS A 333 0.45 18.63 28.08
C CYS A 333 -0.38 17.51 27.44
N TYR A 334 -1.56 17.22 28.00
CA TYR A 334 -2.46 16.19 27.44
C TYR A 334 -3.02 16.55 26.07
N GLN A 335 -3.45 17.80 25.88
CA GLN A 335 -4.05 18.24 24.62
C GLN A 335 -3.04 18.26 23.48
N LEU A 336 -1.81 18.70 23.75
CA LEU A 336 -0.72 18.69 22.76
C LEU A 336 -0.40 17.27 22.30
N LEU A 337 -0.22 16.35 23.25
CA LEU A 337 0.03 14.93 22.96
C LEU A 337 -1.15 14.29 22.20
N ALA A 338 -2.39 14.60 22.58
CA ALA A 338 -3.59 14.08 21.92
C ALA A 338 -3.73 14.60 20.48
N ARG A 339 -3.50 15.90 20.24
CA ARG A 339 -3.54 16.49 18.88
C ARG A 339 -2.45 15.88 17.99
N LYS A 340 -1.24 15.73 18.50
CA LYS A 340 -0.15 15.04 17.81
C LYS A 340 -0.52 13.58 17.50
N ALA A 341 -1.07 12.85 18.47
CA ALA A 341 -1.53 11.47 18.28
C ALA A 341 -2.66 11.35 17.22
N LEU A 342 -3.58 12.32 17.16
CA LEU A 342 -4.63 12.36 16.15
C LEU A 342 -4.07 12.62 14.75
N ALA A 343 -3.14 13.58 14.62
CA ALA A 343 -2.45 13.86 13.36
C ALA A 343 -1.64 12.67 12.84
N ARG A 344 -1.14 11.80 13.74
CA ARG A 344 -0.49 10.53 13.39
C ARG A 344 -1.47 9.48 12.83
N ARG A 345 -2.73 9.49 13.29
CA ARG A 345 -3.69 8.41 13.03
C ARG A 345 -4.51 8.55 11.74
N GLN A 346 -4.62 9.76 11.18
CA GLN A 346 -5.44 10.12 10.00
C GLN A 346 -6.57 9.11 9.69
N LYS A 347 -7.51 8.96 10.63
CA LYS A 347 -8.86 8.44 10.33
C LYS A 347 -9.62 9.53 9.56
N PRO A 348 -10.55 9.19 8.66
CA PRO A 348 -11.44 10.19 8.10
C PRO A 348 -12.21 10.85 9.24
N LEU A 349 -12.02 12.15 9.46
CA LEU A 349 -13.12 12.95 9.97
C LEU A 349 -14.12 13.02 8.82
N ALA A 350 -15.07 12.09 8.81
CA ALA A 350 -16.29 12.25 8.04
C ALA A 350 -16.97 13.52 8.54
N ARG A 351 -16.65 14.66 7.92
CA ARG A 351 -17.55 15.81 7.92
C ARG A 351 -18.76 15.35 7.13
N ARG A 352 -19.79 14.85 7.83
CA ARG A 352 -21.13 14.81 7.26
C ARG A 352 -21.45 16.24 6.83
N PRO A 353 -21.79 16.50 5.55
CA PRO A 353 -22.40 17.78 5.21
C PRO A 353 -23.69 17.89 6.03
N ARG A 354 -23.89 19.05 6.65
CA ARG A 354 -25.12 19.40 7.35
C ARG A 354 -26.26 19.57 6.35
#